data_AF-A0A4Q3US55-F1
#
_entry.id   AF-A0A4Q3US55-F1
#
_cell.length_a   1.000
_cell.length_b   1.000
_cell.length_c   1.000
_cell.angle_alpha   90.00
_cell.angle_beta   90.00
_cell.angle_gamma   90.00
#
_symmetry.space_group_name_H-M   'P 1'
#
loop_
_entity.id
_entity.type
_entity.pdbx_description
1 polymer ?
#
loop_
_entity_poly.entity_id
_entity_poly.type
_entity_poly.pdbx_seq_one_letter_code
_entity_poly.pdbx_strand_id
1 'polypeptide(L)' 'GGARWFYNLYMNNIAPFFGKLFSKSKEAYQYLYSSVKAFPEGETFLHVLQQVGFQETSLNRLSLGICTIYCGRKKV' A
#
# COMPACT_ATOMS: atom_id res chain seq x y z
N GLY A 1 30.22 -19.12 16.42
CA GLY A 1 28.75 -19.16 16.17
C GLY A 1 28.33 -17.93 15.39
N GLY A 2 28.19 -18.04 14.06
CA GLY A 2 27.97 -16.89 13.16
C GLY A 2 26.58 -16.24 13.23
N ALA A 3 25.55 -16.98 13.68
CA ALA A 3 24.18 -16.48 13.74
C ALA A 3 23.99 -15.28 14.70
N ARG A 4 24.67 -15.28 15.86
CA ARG A 4 24.58 -14.17 16.82
C ARG A 4 25.24 -12.89 16.32
N TRP A 5 26.29 -13.02 15.52
CA TRP A 5 26.99 -11.86 14.96
C TRP A 5 26.12 -11.14 13.93
N PHE A 6 25.51 -11.88 13.01
CA PHE A 6 24.53 -11.33 12.05
C PHE A 6 23.31 -10.73 12.75
N TYR A 7 22.78 -11.40 13.77
CA TYR A 7 21.66 -10.88 14.56
C TYR A 7 22.01 -9.56 15.25
N ASN A 8 23.17 -9.47 15.90
CA ASN A 8 23.63 -8.23 16.53
C ASN A 8 23.86 -7.10 15.51
N LEU A 9 24.34 -7.41 14.30
CA LEU A 9 24.56 -6.41 13.25
C LEU A 9 23.24 -5.90 12.66
N TYR A 10 22.27 -6.80 12.43
CA TYR A 10 20.90 -6.44 12.05
C TYR A 10 20.21 -5.59 13.13
N MET A 11 20.29 -6.02 14.39
CA MET A 11 19.72 -5.26 15.51
C MET A 11 20.41 -3.91 15.73
N ASN A 12 21.74 -3.81 15.63
CA ASN A 12 22.44 -2.55 15.93
C ASN A 12 22.42 -1.53 14.79
N ASN A 13 22.24 -1.95 13.53
CA ASN A 13 22.28 -1.02 12.40
C ASN A 13 20.92 -0.85 11.72
N ILE A 14 20.18 -1.95 11.52
CA ILE A 14 18.91 -1.93 10.77
C ILE A 14 17.77 -1.54 11.70
N ALA A 15 17.70 -2.11 12.91
CA ALA A 15 16.62 -1.81 13.85
C ALA A 15 16.56 -0.33 14.31
N PRO A 16 17.67 0.39 14.60
CA PRO A 16 17.57 1.81 14.95
C PRO A 16 17.28 2.70 13.74
N PHE A 17 17.63 2.29 12.51
CA PHE A 17 17.23 3.01 11.30
C PHE A 17 15.72 2.92 11.08
N PHE A 18 15.16 1.72 11.16
CA PHE A 18 13.71 1.53 11.16
C PHE A 18 13.05 2.21 12.35
N GLY A 19 13.58 2.07 13.57
CA GLY A 19 13.05 2.70 14.78
C GLY A 19 13.02 4.23 14.71
N LYS A 20 14.03 4.86 14.10
CA LYS A 20 14.08 6.31 13.87
C LYS A 20 13.14 6.77 12.75
N LEU A 21 12.90 5.92 11.75
CA LEU A 21 11.90 6.15 10.70
C LEU A 21 10.47 5.99 11.26
N PHE A 22 10.21 4.91 12.02
CA PHE A 22 8.94 4.67 12.71
C PHE A 22 8.62 5.75 13.75
N SER A 23 9.62 6.27 14.48
CA SER A 23 9.40 7.31 15.50
C SER A 23 9.09 8.68 14.90
N LYS A 24 9.65 9.02 13.74
CA LYS A 24 9.37 10.29 13.04
C LYS A 24 8.16 10.25 12.11
N SER A 25 7.70 9.06 11.71
CA SER A 25 6.68 8.89 10.67
C SER A 25 5.46 8.11 11.15
N LYS A 26 5.21 8.07 12.47
CA LYS A 26 4.02 7.41 13.05
C LYS A 26 2.73 7.95 12.43
N GLU A 27 2.63 9.26 12.25
CA GLU A 27 1.47 9.89 11.60
C GLU A 27 1.36 9.51 10.13
N ALA A 28 2.47 9.44 9.39
CA ALA A 28 2.46 9.04 7.98
C ALA A 28 2.04 7.57 7.80
N TYR A 29 2.49 6.68 8.69
CA TYR A 29 2.05 5.28 8.70
C TYR A 29 0.59 5.14 9.14
N GLN A 30 0.17 5.94 10.13
CA GLN A 30 -1.23 5.99 10.55
C GLN A 30 -2.12 6.49 9.40
N TYR A 31 -1.68 7.50 8.65
CA TYR A 31 -2.37 7.99 7.46
C TYR A 31 -2.39 6.93 6.36
N LEU A 32 -1.27 6.25 6.09
CA LEU A 32 -1.23 5.15 5.12
C LEU A 32 -2.21 4.04 5.51
N TYR A 33 -2.18 3.59 6.77
CA TYR A 33 -3.07 2.54 7.27
C TYR A 33 -4.54 2.94 7.20
N SER A 34 -4.87 4.16 7.63
CA SER A 34 -6.25 4.66 7.61
C SER A 34 -6.76 4.93 6.20
N SER A 35 -5.92 5.46 5.31
CA SER A 35 -6.29 5.71 3.91
C SER A 35 -6.50 4.43 3.12
N VAL A 36 -5.64 3.42 3.31
CA VAL A 36 -5.83 2.08 2.71
C VAL A 36 -7.14 1.46 3.18
N LYS A 37 -7.47 1.55 4.48
CA LYS A 37 -8.72 1.01 5.02
C LYS A 37 -9.97 1.77 4.53
N ALA A 38 -9.86 3.07 4.30
CA ALA A 38 -10.97 3.91 3.85
C ALA A 38 -11.19 3.84 2.33
N PHE A 39 -10.20 3.38 1.56
CA PHE A 39 -10.28 3.34 0.11
C PHE A 39 -11.31 2.30 -0.35
N PRO A 40 -12.29 2.68 -1.18
CA PRO A 40 -13.22 1.72 -1.76
C PRO A 40 -12.47 0.83 -2.75
N GLU A 41 -12.33 -0.46 -2.45
CA GLU A 41 -11.60 -1.42 -3.29
C GLU A 41 -12.54 -2.32 -4.11
N GLY A 42 -11.95 -3.02 -5.09
CA GLY A 42 -12.64 -3.94 -5.98
C GLY A 42 -13.69 -3.28 -6.86
N GLU A 43 -14.83 -3.96 -6.98
CA GLU A 43 -15.97 -3.48 -7.77
C GLU A 43 -16.52 -2.15 -7.27
N THR A 44 -16.39 -1.87 -5.96
CA THR A 44 -16.82 -0.57 -5.39
C THR A 44 -16.12 0.59 -6.08
N PHE A 45 -14.81 0.48 -6.33
CA PHE A 45 -14.08 1.53 -7.05
C PHE A 45 -14.48 1.60 -8.52
N LEU A 46 -14.73 0.45 -9.17
CA LEU A 46 -15.20 0.44 -10.56
C LEU A 46 -16.54 1.17 -10.70
N HIS A 47 -17.45 1.00 -9.74
CA HIS A 47 -18.70 1.76 -9.71
C HIS A 47 -18.45 3.26 -9.57
N VAL A 48 -17.50 3.69 -8.72
CA VAL A 48 -17.11 5.11 -8.63
C VAL A 48 -16.60 5.62 -9.98
N LEU A 49 -15.74 4.86 -10.67
CA LEU A 49 -15.24 5.22 -12.00
C LEU A 49 -16.37 5.35 -13.03
N GLN A 50 -17.34 4.43 -13.00
CA GLN A 50 -18.52 4.49 -13.87
C GLN A 50 -19.41 5.70 -13.57
N GLN A 51 -19.63 6.02 -12.29
CA GLN A 51 -20.44 7.18 -11.88
C GLN A 51 -19.86 8.51 -12.35
N VAL A 52 -18.53 8.63 -12.41
CA VAL A 52 -17.86 9.85 -12.90
C VAL A 52 -17.67 9.86 -14.43
N GLY A 53 -18.25 8.87 -15.13
CA GLY A 53 -18.35 8.83 -16.59
C GLY A 53 -17.22 8.08 -17.32
N PHE A 54 -16.38 7.31 -16.61
CA PHE A 54 -15.50 6.35 -17.28
C PHE A 54 -16.30 5.14 -17.79
N GLN A 55 -15.95 4.67 -18.97
CA GLN A 55 -16.50 3.47 -19.62
C GLN A 55 -15.41 2.41 -19.74
N GLU A 56 -15.78 1.18 -20.12
CA GLU A 56 -14.84 0.08 -20.31
C GLU A 56 -13.91 -0.11 -19.08
N THR A 57 -14.51 -0.04 -17.89
CA THR A 57 -13.76 -0.10 -16.62
C THR A 57 -13.36 -1.54 -16.31
N SER A 58 -12.11 -1.75 -15.89
CA SER A 58 -11.58 -3.07 -15.53
C SER A 58 -10.67 -2.99 -14.31
N LEU A 59 -10.59 -4.10 -13.56
CA LEU A 59 -9.66 -4.25 -12.44
C LEU A 59 -8.75 -5.46 -12.67
N ASN A 60 -7.50 -5.34 -12.26
CA ASN A 60 -6.52 -6.42 -12.31
C ASN A 60 -5.79 -6.52 -10.96
N ARG A 61 -5.96 -7.65 -10.27
CA ARG A 61 -5.33 -7.92 -8.97
C ARG A 61 -3.92 -8.46 -9.18
N LEU A 62 -2.96 -7.83 -8.51
CA LEU A 62 -1.56 -8.19 -8.48
C LEU A 62 -1.16 -8.69 -7.10
N SER A 63 -0.05 -9.42 -7.03
CA SER A 63 0.54 -9.89 -5.77
C SER A 63 -0.49 -10.57 -4.85
N LEU A 64 -1.31 -11.46 -5.43
CA LEU A 64 -2.39 -12.19 -4.73
C LEU A 64 -3.46 -11.27 -4.08
N GLY A 65 -3.64 -10.05 -4.59
CA GLY A 65 -4.65 -9.11 -4.11
C GLY A 65 -4.11 -8.01 -3.20
N ILE A 66 -2.79 -7.94 -2.96
CA ILE A 66 -2.18 -6.84 -2.19
C ILE A 66 -2.33 -5.50 -2.96
N CYS A 67 -2.24 -5.55 -4.29
CA CYS A 67 -2.36 -4.39 -5.14
C CYS A 67 -3.40 -4.65 -6.24
N THR A 68 -4.16 -3.64 -6.64
CA THR A 68 -5.10 -3.73 -7.76
C THR A 68 -4.88 -2.56 -8.71
N ILE A 69 -4.71 -2.84 -9.99
CA ILE A 69 -4.71 -1.84 -11.06
C ILE A 69 -6.15 -1.65 -11.52
N TYR A 70 -6.62 -0.41 -11.56
CA TYR A 70 -7.92 -0.05 -12.12
C TYR A 70 -7.72 0.75 -13.41
N CYS A 71 -8.41 0.36 -14.46
CA CYS A 71 -8.37 1.00 -15.76
C CYS A 71 -9.78 1.45 -16.16
N GLY A 72 -9.89 2.58 -16.86
CA GLY A 72 -11.14 3.06 -17.44
C GLY A 72 -10.87 4.03 -18.58
N ARG A 73 -11.77 4.05 -19.56
CA ARG A 73 -11.68 4.93 -20.73
C ARG A 73 -12.81 5.94 -20.69
N LYS A 74 -12.47 7.23 -20.64
CA LYS A 74 -13.46 8.30 -20.80
C LYS A 74 -13.58 8.64 -22.28
N LYS A 75 -14.78 8.53 -22.85
CA LYS A 75 -15.05 9.11 -24.17
C LYS A 75 -15.07 10.63 -23.98
N VAL A 76 -14.08 11.28 -24.58
CA VAL A 76 -13.96 12.75 -24.64
C VAL A 76 -14.90 13.27 -25.73
#